data_AF-A0A1V4H0T9-F1
#
_entry.id   AF-A0A1V4H0T9-F1
#
_cell.length_a   1.000
_cell.length_b   1.000
_cell.length_c   1.000
_cell.angle_alpha   90.00
_cell.angle_beta   90.00
_cell.angle_gamma   90.00
#
_symmetry.space_group_name_H-M   'P 1'
#
loop_
_entity.id
_entity.type
_entity.pdbx_description
1 polymer ?
#
loop_
_entity_poly.entity_id
_entity_poly.type
_entity_poly.pdbx_seq_one_letter_code
_entity_poly.pdbx_strand_id
1 'polypeptide(L)'
;MSDLRIEKRHNFDLVTARTKAKAWLEEAKQEFDFEATYQEGADSDTVSIKKAGVDGRAFLDSDKVIFEADLNFLAKPFKGMISSGIQEGLDKFFA
;
A
#
# COMPACT_ATOMS: atom_id res chain seq x y z
N MET A 1 -3.72 16.32 -1.82
CA MET A 1 -3.43 15.58 -3.06
C MET A 1 -2.17 14.80 -2.78
N SER A 2 -2.24 13.49 -2.88
CA SER A 2 -1.12 12.57 -2.65
C SER A 2 -0.09 12.75 -3.76
N ASP A 3 1.21 12.79 -3.45
CA ASP A 3 2.27 12.84 -4.48
C ASP A 3 2.21 11.59 -5.39
N LEU A 4 1.79 10.46 -4.81
CA LEU A 4 1.63 9.18 -5.49
C LEU A 4 0.25 8.60 -5.20
N ARG A 5 -0.41 8.08 -6.25
CA ARG A 5 -1.62 7.26 -6.12
C ARG A 5 -1.58 6.13 -7.15
N ILE A 6 -1.76 4.89 -6.68
CA ILE A 6 -1.80 3.67 -7.48
C ILE A 6 -3.10 2.95 -7.12
N GLU A 7 -3.86 2.55 -8.12
CA GLU A 7 -5.08 1.76 -7.94
C GLU A 7 -4.94 0.45 -8.70
N LYS A 8 -5.26 -0.66 -8.05
CA LYS A 8 -5.28 -1.99 -8.65
C LYS A 8 -6.61 -2.65 -8.36
N ARG A 9 -7.32 -3.05 -9.41
CA ARG A 9 -8.54 -3.86 -9.27
C ARG A 9 -8.19 -5.32 -9.12
N HIS A 10 -8.96 -6.03 -8.31
CA HIS A 10 -8.82 -7.45 -8.07
C HIS A 10 -10.19 -8.12 -7.98
N ASN A 11 -10.21 -9.44 -8.17
CA ASN A 11 -11.44 -10.23 -8.08
C ASN A 11 -11.41 -11.23 -6.91
N PHE A 12 -10.66 -10.90 -5.85
CA PHE A 12 -10.58 -11.71 -4.62
C PHE A 12 -11.70 -11.36 -3.65
N ASP A 13 -12.18 -12.36 -2.92
CA ASP A 13 -13.03 -12.15 -1.75
C ASP A 13 -12.26 -11.38 -0.66
N LEU A 14 -13.00 -10.61 0.15
CA LEU A 14 -12.43 -9.70 1.16
C LEU A 14 -11.50 -10.42 2.15
N VAL A 15 -11.79 -11.67 2.49
CA VAL A 15 -10.93 -12.51 3.35
C VAL A 15 -9.59 -12.81 2.68
N THR A 16 -9.59 -13.19 1.40
CA THR A 16 -8.37 -13.46 0.65
C THR A 16 -7.59 -12.17 0.44
N ALA A 17 -8.28 -11.10 0.08
CA ALA A 17 -7.70 -9.77 -0.09
C ALA A 17 -6.97 -9.30 1.18
N ARG A 18 -7.57 -9.51 2.37
CA ARG A 18 -6.95 -9.26 3.69
C ARG A 18 -5.66 -10.03 3.89
N THR A 19 -5.68 -11.33 3.65
CA THR A 19 -4.48 -12.17 3.81
C THR A 19 -3.35 -11.70 2.91
N LYS A 20 -3.68 -11.35 1.65
CA LYS A 20 -2.71 -10.83 0.70
C LYS A 20 -2.18 -9.45 1.09
N ALA A 21 -3.04 -8.55 1.56
CA ALA A 21 -2.64 -7.23 2.03
C ALA A 21 -1.70 -7.32 3.25
N LYS A 22 -2.00 -8.21 4.20
CA LYS A 22 -1.14 -8.47 5.37
C LYS A 22 0.22 -9.04 4.95
N ALA A 23 0.25 -9.99 4.04
CA ALA A 23 1.50 -10.55 3.51
C ALA A 23 2.34 -9.51 2.75
N TRP A 24 1.70 -8.70 1.91
CA TRP A 24 2.37 -7.59 1.22
C TRP A 24 2.95 -6.58 2.22
N LEU A 25 2.21 -6.26 3.29
CA LEU A 25 2.68 -5.37 4.34
C LEU A 25 3.90 -5.90 5.09
N GLU A 26 3.96 -7.20 5.35
CA GLU A 26 5.13 -7.82 5.98
C GLU A 26 6.36 -7.74 5.06
N GLU A 27 6.22 -8.06 3.77
CA GLU A 27 7.32 -7.91 2.80
C GLU A 27 7.75 -6.44 2.68
N ALA A 28 6.80 -5.52 2.53
CA ALA A 28 7.08 -4.10 2.39
C ALA A 28 7.73 -3.53 3.67
N LYS A 29 7.33 -4.00 4.86
CA LYS A 29 7.98 -3.64 6.11
C LYS A 29 9.43 -4.12 6.17
N GLN A 30 9.74 -5.31 5.65
CA GLN A 30 11.11 -5.81 5.59
C GLN A 30 11.97 -5.09 4.54
N GLU A 31 11.41 -4.81 3.36
CA GLU A 31 12.13 -4.17 2.27
C GLU A 31 12.40 -2.69 2.53
N PHE A 32 11.42 -2.01 3.12
CA PHE A 32 11.47 -0.56 3.29
C PHE A 32 11.63 -0.12 4.75
N ASP A 33 11.64 -1.02 5.74
CA ASP A 33 11.84 -0.68 7.16
C ASP A 33 10.94 0.48 7.62
N PHE A 34 9.63 0.25 7.65
CA PHE A 34 8.63 1.25 8.05
C PHE A 34 7.64 0.73 9.09
N GLU A 35 6.89 1.66 9.67
CA GLU A 35 5.75 1.32 10.53
C GLU A 35 4.46 1.31 9.72
N ALA A 36 3.62 0.31 9.95
CA ALA A 36 2.30 0.22 9.35
C ALA A 36 1.26 -0.15 10.40
N THR A 37 0.11 0.51 10.31
CA THR A 37 -1.05 0.30 11.18
C THR A 37 -2.20 -0.17 10.31
N TYR A 38 -2.60 -1.42 10.49
CA TYR A 38 -3.75 -2.02 9.80
C TYR A 38 -5.03 -1.78 10.60
N GLN A 39 -6.09 -1.37 9.94
CA GLN A 39 -7.43 -1.16 10.50
C GLN A 39 -8.43 -1.99 9.71
N GLU A 40 -8.96 -3.04 10.36
CA GLU A 40 -10.01 -3.89 9.80
C GLU A 40 -11.37 -3.19 9.91
N GLY A 41 -12.00 -2.93 8.77
CA GLY A 41 -13.36 -2.41 8.73
C GLY A 41 -14.39 -3.51 8.44
N ALA A 42 -15.68 -3.13 8.38
CA ALA A 42 -16.74 -4.08 8.02
C ALA A 42 -16.73 -4.40 6.51
N ASP A 43 -16.63 -3.36 5.68
CA ASP A 43 -16.72 -3.46 4.21
C ASP A 43 -15.40 -3.16 3.49
N SER A 44 -14.49 -2.46 4.17
CA SER A 44 -13.20 -2.02 3.62
C SER A 44 -12.16 -1.93 4.72
N ASP A 45 -10.92 -2.30 4.44
CA ASP A 45 -9.81 -2.12 5.36
C ASP A 45 -8.95 -0.93 4.98
N THR A 46 -8.31 -0.33 5.98
CA THR A 46 -7.41 0.80 5.77
C THR A 46 -6.08 0.54 6.45
N VAL A 47 -5.00 0.97 5.81
CA VAL A 47 -3.64 0.82 6.31
C VAL A 47 -2.97 2.16 6.28
N SER A 48 -2.43 2.60 7.41
CA SER A 48 -1.59 3.79 7.46
C SER A 48 -0.13 3.36 7.59
N ILE A 49 0.71 3.82 6.68
CA ILE A 49 2.14 3.52 6.62
C ILE A 49 2.90 4.81 6.89
N LYS A 50 3.85 4.76 7.80
CA LYS A 50 4.66 5.92 8.17
C LYS A 50 6.13 5.55 8.16
N LYS A 51 6.89 6.30 7.36
CA LYS A 51 8.35 6.21 7.26
C LYS A 51 8.95 7.60 7.26
N ALA A 52 10.19 7.76 7.69
CA ALA A 52 10.88 9.05 7.65
C ALA A 52 10.85 9.66 6.24
N GLY A 53 10.05 10.70 6.04
CA GLY A 53 9.89 11.40 4.75
C GLY A 53 8.85 10.82 3.80
N VAL A 54 8.11 9.77 4.18
CA VAL A 54 7.02 9.16 3.39
C VAL A 54 5.83 8.87 4.29
N ASP A 55 4.68 9.47 3.98
CA ASP A 55 3.39 9.13 4.60
C ASP A 55 2.54 8.35 3.59
N GLY A 56 2.46 7.05 3.77
CA GLY A 56 1.73 6.13 2.92
C GLY A 56 0.36 5.75 3.50
N ARG A 57 -0.61 5.47 2.64
CA ARG A 57 -1.95 4.98 2.99
C ARG A 57 -2.38 3.94 1.98
N ALA A 58 -2.97 2.84 2.43
CA ALA A 58 -3.61 1.86 1.58
C ALA A 58 -5.07 1.70 1.99
N PHE A 59 -5.95 1.49 1.02
CA PHE A 59 -7.35 1.19 1.20
C PHE A 59 -7.64 -0.09 0.44
N LEU A 60 -8.22 -1.07 1.12
CA LEU A 60 -8.61 -2.34 0.55
C LEU A 60 -10.13 -2.42 0.57
N ASP A 61 -10.71 -2.40 -0.62
CA ASP A 61 -12.12 -2.64 -0.86
C ASP A 61 -12.36 -4.08 -1.35
N SER A 62 -13.61 -4.43 -1.58
CA SER A 62 -13.99 -5.76 -2.07
C SER A 62 -13.48 -6.07 -3.49
N ASP A 63 -13.33 -5.06 -4.36
CA ASP A 63 -12.91 -5.25 -5.77
C ASP A 63 -11.62 -4.53 -6.15
N LYS A 64 -11.00 -3.81 -5.22
CA LYS A 64 -9.85 -2.96 -5.52
C LYS A 64 -9.03 -2.65 -4.29
N VAL A 65 -7.77 -2.36 -4.54
CA VAL A 65 -6.83 -1.80 -3.58
C VAL A 65 -6.30 -0.49 -4.11
N ILE A 66 -6.29 0.52 -3.25
CA ILE A 66 -5.81 1.86 -3.56
C ILE A 66 -4.64 2.15 -2.64
N PHE A 67 -3.51 2.53 -3.19
CA PHE A 67 -2.34 2.97 -2.46
C PHE A 67 -2.04 4.43 -2.74
N GLU A 68 -1.76 5.20 -1.71
CA GLU A 68 -1.41 6.60 -1.78
C GLU A 68 -0.15 6.85 -0.95
N ALA A 69 0.73 7.70 -1.44
CA ALA A 69 1.88 8.15 -0.67
C ALA A 69 2.14 9.64 -0.86
N ASP A 70 2.37 10.31 0.25
CA ASP A 70 2.80 11.69 0.34
C ASP A 70 4.31 11.69 0.60
N LEU A 71 5.07 12.34 -0.29
CA LEU A 71 6.53 12.33 -0.26
C LEU A 71 7.03 13.68 0.20
N ASN A 72 7.77 13.70 1.31
CA ASN A 72 8.44 14.92 1.74
C ASN A 72 9.60 15.26 0.79
N PHE A 73 10.14 16.49 0.89
CA PHE A 73 11.17 17.01 -0.02
C PHE A 73 12.36 16.05 -0.25
N LEU A 74 12.78 15.32 0.78
CA LEU A 74 13.88 14.36 0.72
C LEU A 74 13.55 13.09 -0.09
N ALA A 75 12.29 12.68 -0.15
CA ALA A 75 11.85 11.45 -0.82
C ALA A 75 11.41 11.69 -2.28
N LYS A 76 11.17 12.94 -2.68
CA LYS A 76 10.74 13.30 -4.04
C LYS A 76 11.63 12.76 -5.17
N PRO A 77 12.99 12.75 -5.07
CA PRO A 77 13.86 12.17 -6.11
C PRO A 77 13.65 10.66 -6.29
N PHE A 78 13.22 9.96 -5.24
CA PHE A 78 13.00 8.51 -5.24
C PHE A 78 11.56 8.12 -5.59
N LYS A 79 10.70 9.08 -5.93
CA LYS A 79 9.28 8.85 -6.26
C LYS A 79 9.09 7.72 -7.27
N GLY A 80 9.88 7.70 -8.34
CA GLY A 80 9.78 6.67 -9.38
C GLY A 80 10.03 5.27 -8.82
N MET A 81 11.14 5.09 -8.10
CA MET A 81 11.51 3.83 -7.47
C MET A 81 10.47 3.37 -6.45
N ILE A 82 9.99 4.27 -5.60
CA ILE A 82 8.94 3.99 -4.61
C ILE A 82 7.65 3.55 -5.32
N SER A 83 7.25 4.26 -6.38
CA SER A 83 6.05 3.92 -7.14
C SER A 83 6.14 2.54 -7.79
N SER A 84 7.30 2.21 -8.37
CA SER A 84 7.54 0.92 -9.00
C SER A 84 7.52 -0.19 -7.96
N GLY A 85 8.18 -0.03 -6.81
CA GLY A 85 8.16 -1.03 -5.74
C GLY A 85 6.76 -1.29 -5.20
N ILE A 86 5.96 -0.24 -4.99
CA ILE A 86 4.55 -0.39 -4.59
C ILE A 86 3.76 -1.10 -5.68
N GLN A 87 3.91 -0.69 -6.95
CA GLN A 87 3.19 -1.28 -8.07
C GLN A 87 3.55 -2.76 -8.26
N GLU A 88 4.83 -3.12 -8.20
CA GLU A 88 5.29 -4.51 -8.29
C GLU A 88 4.77 -5.35 -7.14
N GLY A 89 4.75 -4.82 -5.92
CA GLY A 89 4.13 -5.49 -4.78
C GLY A 89 2.63 -5.70 -4.98
N LEU A 90 1.90 -4.66 -5.39
CA LEU A 90 0.48 -4.78 -5.68
C LEU A 90 0.21 -5.77 -6.83
N ASP A 91 1.00 -5.79 -7.89
CA ASP A 91 0.87 -6.79 -8.96
C ASP A 91 1.19 -8.20 -8.43
N LYS A 92 2.24 -8.39 -7.65
CA LYS A 92 2.61 -9.70 -7.09
C LYS A 92 1.49 -10.31 -6.24
N PHE A 93 0.81 -9.48 -5.44
CA PHE A 93 -0.23 -9.94 -4.53
C PHE A 93 -1.64 -9.88 -5.14
N PHE A 94 -1.94 -8.86 -5.94
CA PHE A 94 -3.29 -8.61 -6.46
C PHE A 94 -3.45 -8.81 -7.97
N ALA A 95 -2.48 -9.43 -8.66
CA ALA A 95 -2.67 -9.96 -10.02
C ALA A 95 -3.61 -11.16 -10.07
#